data_AF-A0A351VB36-F1
#
_entry.id   AF-A0A351VB36-F1
#
_cell.length_a   1.000
_cell.length_b   1.000
_cell.length_c   1.000
_cell.angle_alpha   90.00
_cell.angle_beta   90.00
_cell.angle_gamma   90.00
#
_symmetry.space_group_name_H-M   'P 1'
#
loop_
_entity.id
_entity.type
_entity.pdbx_description
1 polymer ?
#
loop_
_entity_poly.entity_id
_entity_poly.type
_entity_poly.pdbx_seq_one_letter_code
_entity_poly.pdbx_strand_id
1 'polypeptide(L)'
;MQNLNRAAIKHIAGTIQAGMNLRDIKALCEKYLLENGADSFWYWEVGAFVFAGDDTAVFVSGKDYKAADRAIQENDIITIDLSPQKNNVWGDYARTLVIENGVVCDEIDGIKKEEWRNGLRMEAYLHKTLIDVATPEMTFEELYYYMNDLIVRQGFLNLDFLGNL
;
A
#
# COMPACT_ATOMS: atom_id res chain seq x y z
N MET A 1 5.22 -15.01 4.49
CA MET A 1 4.83 -13.68 5.01
C MET A 1 3.54 -13.12 4.40
N GLN A 2 3.19 -13.43 3.14
CA GLN A 2 2.03 -12.79 2.49
C GLN A 2 0.66 -12.98 3.18
N ASN A 3 0.40 -14.13 3.80
CA ASN A 3 -0.85 -14.31 4.58
C ASN A 3 -0.89 -13.43 5.83
N LEU A 4 0.26 -13.20 6.49
CA LEU A 4 0.35 -12.31 7.64
C LEU A 4 0.07 -10.86 7.22
N ASN A 5 0.65 -10.40 6.10
CA ASN A 5 0.40 -9.06 5.56
C ASN A 5 -1.08 -8.83 5.23
N ARG A 6 -1.72 -9.79 4.55
CA ARG A 6 -3.17 -9.72 4.27
C ARG A 6 -4.00 -9.64 5.54
N ALA A 7 -3.65 -10.42 6.56
CA ALA A 7 -4.34 -10.39 7.85
C ALA A 7 -4.13 -9.05 8.58
N ALA A 8 -2.91 -8.51 8.53
CA ALA A 8 -2.58 -7.21 9.12
C ALA A 8 -3.37 -6.08 8.47
N ILE A 9 -3.38 -5.97 7.14
CA ILE A 9 -4.20 -4.94 6.46
C ILE A 9 -5.68 -5.11 6.78
N LYS A 10 -6.21 -6.35 6.79
CA LYS A 10 -7.61 -6.60 7.16
C LYS A 10 -7.92 -6.16 8.59
N HIS A 11 -7.02 -6.42 9.54
CA HIS A 11 -7.17 -6.01 10.93
C HIS A 11 -7.17 -4.48 11.07
N ILE A 12 -6.22 -3.82 10.39
CA ILE A 12 -6.05 -2.37 10.44
C ILE A 12 -7.22 -1.66 9.77
N ALA A 13 -7.69 -2.13 8.61
CA ALA A 13 -8.88 -1.59 7.94
C ALA A 13 -10.14 -1.64 8.83
N GLY A 14 -10.28 -2.66 9.68
CA GLY A 14 -11.37 -2.76 10.65
C GLY A 14 -11.18 -1.95 11.94
N THR A 15 -10.05 -1.25 12.09
CA THR A 15 -9.69 -0.52 13.32
C THR A 15 -9.50 0.98 13.08
N ILE A 16 -8.96 1.38 11.92
CA ILE A 16 -8.66 2.79 11.65
C ILE A 16 -9.91 3.61 11.40
N GLN A 17 -9.87 4.86 11.87
CA GLN A 17 -10.94 5.84 11.71
C GLN A 17 -10.36 7.25 11.76
N ALA A 18 -11.16 8.25 11.38
CA ALA A 18 -10.75 9.65 11.49
C ALA A 18 -10.34 10.02 12.93
N GLY A 19 -9.36 10.92 13.04
CA GLY A 19 -8.77 11.34 14.30
C GLY A 19 -7.57 10.52 14.78
N MET A 20 -7.36 9.30 14.27
CA MET A 20 -6.16 8.53 14.62
C MET A 20 -4.90 9.11 13.96
N ASN A 21 -3.79 9.19 14.71
CA ASN A 21 -2.51 9.68 14.21
C ASN A 21 -1.81 8.60 13.38
N LEU A 22 -1.13 8.99 12.29
CA LEU A 22 -0.40 8.03 11.43
C LEU A 22 0.69 7.26 12.21
N ARG A 23 1.29 7.87 13.24
CA ARG A 23 2.26 7.20 14.12
C ARG A 23 1.62 6.06 14.91
N ASP A 24 0.39 6.26 15.38
CA ASP A 24 -0.34 5.23 16.13
C ASP A 24 -0.75 4.08 15.20
N ILE A 25 -1.15 4.38 13.97
CA ILE A 25 -1.48 3.37 12.95
C ILE A 25 -0.26 2.55 12.59
N LYS A 26 0.90 3.20 12.38
CA LYS A 26 2.18 2.51 12.19
C LYS A 26 2.47 1.56 13.35
N ALA A 27 2.36 2.03 14.59
CA ALA A 27 2.60 1.21 15.77
C ALA A 27 1.62 0.02 15.88
N LEU A 28 0.35 0.22 15.51
CA LEU A 28 -0.64 -0.87 15.45
C LEU A 28 -0.28 -1.93 14.41
N CYS A 29 0.16 -1.51 13.22
CA CYS A 29 0.62 -2.44 12.18
C CYS A 29 1.81 -3.27 12.68
N GLU A 30 2.85 -2.60 13.19
CA GLU A 30 4.07 -3.26 13.67
C GLU A 30 3.79 -4.21 14.84
N LYS A 31 2.97 -3.78 15.80
CA LYS A 31 2.52 -4.61 16.91
C LYS A 31 1.80 -5.86 16.41
N TYR A 32 0.83 -5.70 15.51
CA TYR A 32 0.08 -6.82 14.96
C TYR A 32 1.02 -7.81 14.24
N LEU A 33 1.95 -7.30 13.42
CA LEU A 33 2.91 -8.13 12.70
C LEU A 33 3.78 -8.97 13.65
N LEU A 34 4.32 -8.36 14.71
CA LEU A 34 5.16 -9.05 15.70
C LEU A 34 4.34 -10.09 16.51
N GLU A 35 3.17 -9.70 17.01
CA GLU A 35 2.30 -10.60 17.79
C GLU A 35 1.79 -11.79 16.97
N ASN A 36 1.72 -11.67 15.64
CA ASN A 36 1.23 -12.70 14.74
C ASN A 36 2.34 -13.39 13.91
N GLY A 37 3.60 -13.20 14.30
CA GLY A 37 4.68 -14.11 13.96
C GLY A 37 5.80 -13.56 13.09
N ALA A 38 5.84 -12.26 12.80
CA ALA A 38 7.07 -11.60 12.37
C ALA A 38 8.08 -11.56 13.52
N ASP A 39 9.37 -11.60 13.21
CA ASP A 39 10.46 -11.47 14.19
C ASP A 39 11.24 -10.17 14.06
N SER A 40 11.12 -9.47 12.93
CA SER A 40 11.86 -8.26 12.58
C SER A 40 11.22 -7.57 11.37
N PHE A 41 11.79 -6.43 10.95
CA PHE A 41 11.34 -5.69 9.76
C PHE A 41 12.52 -5.46 8.81
N TRP A 42 12.42 -5.97 7.58
CA TRP A 42 13.60 -6.10 6.71
C TRP A 42 14.05 -4.78 6.07
N TYR A 43 13.15 -3.81 5.93
CA TYR A 43 13.44 -2.55 5.26
C TYR A 43 13.72 -1.46 6.31
N TRP A 44 15.00 -1.30 6.67
CA TRP A 44 15.48 -0.29 7.62
C TRP A 44 14.83 -0.33 9.02
N GLU A 45 14.41 -1.52 9.48
CA GLU A 45 13.66 -1.70 10.73
C GLU A 45 12.32 -0.94 10.78
N VAL A 46 11.82 -0.51 9.63
CA VAL A 46 10.47 0.03 9.47
C VAL A 46 9.56 -1.14 9.12
N GLY A 47 8.55 -1.42 9.93
CA GLY A 47 7.58 -2.49 9.67
C GLY A 47 6.32 -2.04 8.95
N ALA A 48 6.00 -0.74 9.02
CA ALA A 48 4.91 -0.14 8.26
C ALA A 48 5.24 1.29 7.81
N PHE A 49 5.11 1.54 6.52
CA PHE A 49 5.00 2.88 5.94
C PHE A 49 3.52 3.24 5.91
N VAL A 50 3.20 4.46 6.34
CA VAL A 50 1.83 4.96 6.47
C VAL A 50 1.83 6.38 5.97
N PHE A 51 1.29 6.55 4.77
CA PHE A 51 1.11 7.85 4.11
C PHE A 51 -0.37 8.16 4.03
N ALA A 52 -0.72 9.44 4.03
CA ALA A 52 -2.11 9.84 3.84
C ALA A 52 -2.24 11.10 2.99
N GLY A 53 -3.42 11.40 2.46
CA GLY A 53 -3.66 12.54 1.59
C GLY A 53 -2.62 12.64 0.46
N ASP A 54 -2.07 13.83 0.25
CA ASP A 54 -1.06 14.09 -0.79
C ASP A 54 0.26 13.33 -0.56
N ASP A 55 0.56 12.92 0.67
CA ASP A 55 1.76 12.12 0.97
C ASP A 55 1.68 10.72 0.35
N THR A 56 0.49 10.26 -0.09
CA THR A 56 0.35 8.98 -0.81
C THR A 56 0.98 9.01 -2.21
N ALA A 57 1.28 10.20 -2.73
CA ALA A 57 1.90 10.41 -4.04
C ALA A 57 3.41 10.75 -3.95
N VAL A 58 4.03 10.63 -2.78
CA VAL A 58 5.47 10.88 -2.62
C VAL A 58 6.26 9.59 -2.43
N PHE A 59 7.46 9.56 -3.00
CA PHE A 59 8.42 8.49 -2.79
C PHE A 59 9.38 8.86 -1.65
N VAL A 60 9.42 8.04 -0.59
CA VAL A 60 10.31 8.24 0.57
C VAL A 60 11.11 6.97 0.84
N SER A 61 12.44 7.10 0.88
CA SER A 61 13.33 5.99 1.27
C SER A 61 13.09 5.58 2.73
N GLY A 62 13.10 4.26 2.99
CA GLY A 62 12.96 3.74 4.35
C GLY A 62 14.02 4.23 5.33
N LYS A 63 15.20 4.62 4.84
CA LYS A 63 16.27 5.18 5.66
C LYS A 63 15.87 6.50 6.34
N ASP A 64 15.09 7.31 5.65
CA ASP A 64 14.72 8.67 6.09
C ASP A 64 13.24 8.75 6.51
N TYR A 65 12.51 7.64 6.38
CA TYR A 65 11.08 7.59 6.64
C TYR A 65 10.74 7.83 8.11
N LYS A 66 9.74 8.69 8.33
CA LYS A 66 9.07 8.92 9.61
C LYS A 66 7.60 9.14 9.34
N ALA A 67 6.74 8.44 10.08
CA ALA A 67 5.30 8.70 10.04
C ALA A 67 5.02 10.15 10.45
N ALA A 68 4.26 10.86 9.62
CA ALA A 68 3.92 12.26 9.85
C ALA A 68 3.07 12.43 11.13
N ASP A 69 3.25 13.57 11.80
CA ASP A 69 2.44 13.93 12.98
C ASP A 69 1.10 14.55 12.56
N ARG A 70 0.23 13.71 12.00
CA ARG A 70 -1.10 14.14 11.57
C ARG A 70 -2.13 13.07 11.86
N ALA A 71 -3.34 13.55 12.14
CA ALA A 71 -4.51 12.71 12.23
C ALA A 71 -5.13 12.46 10.85
N ILE A 72 -5.72 11.29 10.66
CA ILE A 72 -6.58 11.00 9.52
C ILE A 72 -7.81 11.94 9.55
N GLN A 73 -8.19 12.48 8.40
CA GLN A 73 -9.38 13.31 8.24
C GLN A 73 -10.65 12.48 7.98
N GLU A 74 -11.83 13.09 8.11
CA GLU A 74 -13.10 12.40 7.84
C GLU A 74 -13.24 11.88 6.40
N ASN A 75 -12.57 12.53 5.44
CA ASN A 75 -12.45 12.07 4.08
C ASN A 75 -10.97 12.13 3.68
N ASP A 76 -10.32 10.97 3.62
CA ASP A 76 -8.88 10.86 3.45
C ASP A 76 -8.54 9.61 2.64
N ILE A 77 -7.32 9.55 2.11
CA ILE A 77 -6.76 8.37 1.44
C ILE A 77 -5.48 8.00 2.15
N ILE A 78 -5.25 6.71 2.38
CA ILE A 78 -4.14 6.23 3.21
C ILE A 78 -3.49 5.05 2.51
N THR A 79 -2.18 5.10 2.30
CA THR A 79 -1.41 3.96 1.81
C THR A 79 -0.62 3.37 2.97
N ILE A 80 -0.78 2.06 3.18
CA ILE A 80 -0.04 1.29 4.18
C ILE A 80 0.79 0.25 3.45
N ASP A 81 2.11 0.30 3.63
CA ASP A 81 3.06 -0.66 3.06
C ASP A 81 3.83 -1.41 4.16
N LEU A 82 3.79 -2.74 4.11
CA LEU A 82 4.21 -3.63 5.18
C LEU A 82 5.45 -4.44 4.80
N SER A 83 6.46 -4.39 5.66
CA SER A 83 7.79 -4.98 5.45
C SER A 83 8.21 -5.97 6.56
N PRO A 84 7.35 -6.92 7.00
CA PRO A 84 7.75 -7.88 8.04
C PRO A 84 8.74 -8.93 7.54
N GLN A 85 9.51 -9.45 8.47
CA GLN A 85 10.40 -10.59 8.26
C GLN A 85 10.09 -11.71 9.25
N LYS A 86 10.32 -12.95 8.82
CA LYS A 86 10.41 -14.12 9.70
C LYS A 86 11.46 -15.09 9.18
N ASN A 87 12.45 -15.44 9.99
CA ASN A 87 13.52 -16.38 9.64
C ASN A 87 14.17 -16.07 8.27
N ASN A 88 14.50 -14.79 8.03
CA ASN A 88 15.03 -14.27 6.75
C ASN A 88 14.08 -14.41 5.54
N VAL A 89 12.79 -14.69 5.75
CA VAL A 89 11.77 -14.62 4.72
C VAL A 89 11.06 -13.28 4.82
N TRP A 90 11.12 -12.51 3.73
CA TRP A 90 10.50 -11.18 3.66
C TRP A 90 9.04 -11.25 3.24
N GLY A 91 8.25 -10.33 3.79
CA GLY A 91 6.94 -9.95 3.29
C GLY A 91 7.00 -8.53 2.77
N ASP A 92 6.31 -8.31 1.65
CA ASP A 92 6.17 -7.01 1.01
C ASP A 92 4.74 -6.93 0.50
N TYR A 93 3.98 -5.94 0.98
CA TYR A 93 2.55 -5.83 0.72
C TYR A 93 2.02 -4.44 1.09
N ALA A 94 1.65 -3.68 0.08
CA ALA A 94 0.99 -2.39 0.24
C ALA A 94 -0.51 -2.45 -0.09
N ARG A 95 -1.32 -1.65 0.60
CA ARG A 95 -2.71 -1.36 0.23
C ARG A 95 -3.07 0.09 0.51
N THR A 96 -3.82 0.66 -0.42
CA THR A 96 -4.45 1.97 -0.27
C THR A 96 -5.88 1.80 0.24
N LEU A 97 -6.23 2.51 1.30
CA LEU A 97 -7.54 2.55 1.95
C LEU A 97 -8.11 3.97 1.79
N VAL A 98 -9.42 4.06 1.56
CA VAL A 98 -10.13 5.34 1.53
C VAL A 98 -11.02 5.45 2.75
N ILE A 99 -10.98 6.59 3.42
CA ILE A 99 -11.87 6.95 4.52
C ILE A 99 -12.91 7.91 3.96
N GLU A 100 -14.20 7.64 4.22
CA GLU A 100 -15.29 8.56 3.95
C GLU A 100 -16.22 8.66 5.15
N ASN A 101 -16.62 9.88 5.51
CA ASN A 101 -17.41 10.16 6.71
C ASN A 101 -16.82 9.52 7.99
N GLY A 102 -15.49 9.49 8.09
CA GLY A 102 -14.76 9.04 9.27
C GLY A 102 -14.49 7.54 9.37
N VAL A 103 -14.98 6.73 8.44
CA VAL A 103 -14.79 5.26 8.42
C VAL A 103 -14.20 4.78 7.09
N VAL A 104 -13.56 3.62 7.09
CA VAL A 104 -13.01 3.00 5.88
C VAL A 104 -14.15 2.62 4.92
N CYS A 105 -13.97 2.92 3.64
CA CYS A 105 -14.84 2.47 2.56
C CYS A 105 -14.45 1.04 2.17
N ASP A 106 -15.38 0.10 2.32
CA ASP A 106 -15.13 -1.33 2.10
C ASP A 106 -15.07 -1.74 0.61
N GLU A 107 -15.64 -0.92 -0.28
CA GLU A 107 -15.77 -1.24 -1.71
C GLU A 107 -15.31 -0.09 -2.59
N ILE A 108 -14.42 -0.37 -3.54
CA ILE A 108 -13.86 0.63 -4.46
C ILE A 108 -14.98 1.38 -5.21
N ASP A 109 -16.01 0.67 -5.66
CA ASP A 109 -17.13 1.25 -6.41
C ASP A 109 -18.01 2.18 -5.57
N GLY A 110 -17.95 2.05 -4.24
CA GLY A 110 -18.64 2.91 -3.28
C GLY A 110 -17.94 4.24 -3.02
N ILE A 111 -16.65 4.38 -3.38
CA ILE A 111 -15.88 5.61 -3.17
C ILE A 111 -16.49 6.76 -3.99
N LYS A 112 -16.79 7.89 -3.33
CA LYS A 112 -17.43 9.06 -3.93
C LYS A 112 -16.45 9.91 -4.73
N LYS A 113 -15.23 10.11 -4.21
CA LYS A 113 -14.22 10.91 -4.93
C LYS A 113 -13.73 10.13 -6.14
N GLU A 114 -14.10 10.62 -7.33
CA GLU A 114 -13.88 9.92 -8.60
C GLU A 114 -12.40 9.64 -8.88
N GLU A 115 -11.52 10.60 -8.61
CA GLU A 115 -10.06 10.45 -8.75
C GLU A 115 -9.54 9.24 -7.96
N TRP A 116 -9.90 9.13 -6.68
CA TRP A 116 -9.47 8.03 -5.82
C TRP A 116 -10.05 6.69 -6.28
N ARG A 117 -11.35 6.67 -6.59
CA ARG A 117 -12.01 5.48 -7.13
C ARG A 117 -11.33 4.99 -8.41
N ASN A 118 -11.03 5.89 -9.34
CA ASN A 118 -10.40 5.55 -10.61
C ASN A 118 -8.95 5.08 -10.40
N GLY A 119 -8.20 5.70 -9.48
CA GLY A 119 -6.87 5.25 -9.09
C GLY A 119 -6.87 3.82 -8.53
N LEU A 120 -7.74 3.52 -7.55
CA LEU A 120 -7.84 2.19 -6.95
C LEU A 120 -8.35 1.13 -7.96
N ARG A 121 -9.25 1.49 -8.87
CA ARG A 121 -9.65 0.60 -9.98
C ARG A 121 -8.47 0.30 -10.90
N MET A 122 -7.63 1.30 -11.20
CA MET A 122 -6.43 1.11 -12.01
C MET A 122 -5.42 0.21 -11.29
N GLU A 123 -5.18 0.40 -9.99
CA GLU A 123 -4.32 -0.51 -9.20
C GLU A 123 -4.82 -1.96 -9.27
N ALA A 124 -6.13 -2.18 -9.08
CA ALA A 124 -6.73 -3.52 -9.17
C ALA A 124 -6.59 -4.13 -10.57
N TYR A 125 -6.77 -3.31 -11.61
CA TYR A 125 -6.60 -3.72 -13.00
C TYR A 125 -5.15 -4.07 -13.35
N LEU A 126 -4.18 -3.25 -12.90
CA LEU A 126 -2.75 -3.51 -13.06
C LEU A 126 -2.35 -4.81 -12.37
N HIS A 127 -2.79 -5.02 -11.12
CA HIS A 127 -2.50 -6.25 -10.37
C HIS A 127 -3.04 -7.49 -11.08
N LYS A 128 -4.29 -7.44 -11.55
CA LYS A 128 -4.88 -8.54 -12.32
C LYS A 128 -4.12 -8.78 -13.62
N THR A 129 -3.80 -7.72 -14.35
CA THR A 129 -3.12 -7.82 -15.65
C THR A 129 -1.72 -8.40 -15.49
N LEU A 130 -0.98 -7.99 -14.46
CA LEU A 130 0.32 -8.55 -14.13
C LEU A 130 0.25 -10.07 -13.93
N ILE A 131 -0.73 -10.55 -13.16
CA ILE A 131 -0.96 -11.98 -12.92
C ILE A 131 -1.31 -12.73 -14.21
N ASP A 132 -2.15 -12.13 -15.05
CA ASP A 132 -2.63 -12.76 -16.29
C ASP A 132 -1.56 -12.82 -17.39
N VAL A 133 -0.65 -11.83 -17.44
CA VAL A 133 0.36 -11.67 -18.51
C VAL A 133 1.72 -12.28 -18.16
N ALA A 134 2.12 -12.27 -16.89
CA ALA A 134 3.44 -12.77 -16.50
C ALA A 134 3.55 -14.28 -16.73
N THR A 135 4.48 -14.71 -17.58
CA THR A 135 4.78 -16.12 -17.84
C THR A 135 6.25 -16.42 -17.57
N PRO A 136 6.63 -17.70 -17.34
CA PRO A 136 8.03 -18.09 -17.15
C PRO A 136 8.96 -17.77 -18.33
N GLU A 137 8.41 -17.62 -19.54
CA GLU A 137 9.15 -17.32 -20.77
C GLU A 137 9.40 -15.83 -20.96
N MET A 138 8.61 -14.98 -20.29
CA MET A 138 8.74 -13.52 -20.38
C MET A 138 9.91 -13.03 -19.54
N THR A 139 10.74 -12.17 -20.11
CA THR A 139 11.81 -11.51 -19.36
C THR A 139 11.24 -10.42 -18.44
N PHE A 140 11.98 -10.08 -17.37
CA PHE A 140 11.60 -8.95 -16.51
C PHE A 140 11.56 -7.62 -17.27
N GLU A 141 12.41 -7.45 -18.30
CA GLU A 141 12.42 -6.26 -19.15
C GLU A 141 11.14 -6.16 -19.99
N GLU A 142 10.71 -7.25 -20.62
CA GLU A 142 9.46 -7.28 -21.39
C GLU A 142 8.25 -7.00 -20.49
N LEU A 143 8.20 -7.61 -19.31
CA LEU A 143 7.15 -7.37 -18.33
C LEU A 143 7.15 -5.90 -17.87
N TYR A 144 8.33 -5.34 -17.58
CA TYR A 144 8.51 -3.95 -17.18
C TYR A 144 7.95 -2.97 -18.24
N TYR A 145 8.35 -3.14 -19.50
CA TYR A 145 7.87 -2.26 -20.57
C TYR A 145 6.38 -2.45 -20.85
N TYR A 146 5.89 -3.70 -20.82
CA TYR A 146 4.46 -3.98 -21.01
C TYR A 146 3.60 -3.28 -19.96
N MET A 147 3.98 -3.38 -18.68
CA MET A 147 3.21 -2.78 -17.59
C MET A 147 3.28 -1.25 -17.61
N ASN A 148 4.46 -0.66 -17.86
CA ASN A 148 4.58 0.80 -17.95
C ASN A 148 3.83 1.39 -19.15
N ASP A 149 3.88 0.74 -20.32
CA ASP A 149 3.11 1.15 -21.49
C ASP A 149 1.59 1.05 -21.22
N LEU A 150 1.14 0.02 -20.49
CA LEU A 150 -0.26 -0.07 -20.06
C LEU A 150 -0.69 1.10 -19.15
N ILE A 151 0.13 1.50 -18.17
CA ILE A 151 -0.14 2.64 -17.29
C ILE A 151 -0.37 3.91 -18.13
N VAL A 152 0.55 4.20 -19.05
CA VAL A 152 0.46 5.39 -19.93
C VAL A 152 -0.75 5.32 -20.86
N ARG A 153 -1.04 4.15 -21.45
CA ARG A 153 -2.22 3.95 -22.32
C ARG A 153 -3.54 4.17 -21.62
N GLN A 154 -3.62 3.88 -20.31
CA GLN A 154 -4.80 4.14 -19.49
C GLN A 154 -4.86 5.60 -18.97
N GLY A 155 -3.89 6.44 -19.34
CA GLY A 155 -3.87 7.86 -18.97
C GLY A 155 -3.29 8.15 -17.58
N PHE A 156 -2.56 7.20 -17.00
CA PHE A 156 -1.90 7.35 -15.69
C PHE A 156 -0.41 7.63 -15.85
N LEU A 157 0.19 8.18 -14.79
CA LEU A 157 1.63 8.40 -14.67
C LEU A 157 2.20 7.49 -13.58
N ASN A 158 3.25 6.74 -13.88
CA ASN A 158 4.01 6.03 -12.86
C ASN A 158 4.90 7.03 -12.11
N LEU A 159 4.72 7.13 -10.78
CA LEU A 159 5.46 8.04 -9.92
C LEU A 159 6.74 7.42 -9.35
N ASP A 160 6.98 6.12 -9.55
CA ASP A 160 8.25 5.50 -9.19
C ASP A 160 9.39 6.03 -10.05
N PHE A 161 10.51 6.36 -9.43
CA PHE A 161 11.66 6.98 -10.10
C PHE A 161 12.36 6.08 -11.12
N LEU A 162 12.21 4.76 -11.01
CA LEU A 162 12.69 3.76 -11.99
C LEU A 162 11.54 3.19 -12.84
N GLY A 163 10.30 3.62 -12.61
CA GLY A 163 9.13 3.05 -13.25
C GLY A 163 8.82 1.62 -12.78
N ASN A 164 9.22 1.23 -11.58
CA ASN A 164 8.83 -0.06 -11.01
C ASN A 164 7.32 -0.11 -10.74
N LEU A 165 6.77 -1.31 -10.68
CA LEU A 165 5.37 -1.61 -10.33
C LEU A 165 5.32 -2.78 -9.34
#